data_AF-A0A497JHR8-F1
#
_entry.id   AF-A0A497JHR8-F1
#
_cell.length_a   1.000
_cell.length_b   1.000
_cell.length_c   1.000
_cell.angle_alpha   90.00
_cell.angle_beta   90.00
_cell.angle_gamma   90.00
#
_symmetry.space_group_name_H-M   'P 1'
#
loop_
_entity.id
_entity.type
_entity.pdbx_description
1 polymer ?
#
loop_
_entity_poly.entity_id
_entity_poly.type
_entity_poly.pdbx_seq_one_letter_code
_entity_poly.pdbx_strand_id
1 'polypeptide(L)'
;MQKEAVLAFVFLIILASFSYGYSASEIEKYVFDNFYFLKQNEKLSAEFLIQHAKQKYWILSIKSNDEIVTFLAFPDVKNPKPEKDKETNRKLFYLAFLLLKFQQLENEFLQQRNWFFTLNNANAFKNLAQLLQNEKVSLQIVENEISTENIAKLSNELTLLAAKANQIATATENAIKAKNEIFNNPSTDRIGEFESYFYMQDKDNLYALLQNFQQLATDYVTLSVALAKKDIANSDLQPATKEQLMHILDAPFSLATINQYVNSLLANKQSLDKLFSLLHSAKNPVDSFVEEFKSRRERHYAYIALYAEKQELKKITNGRISTLPQAAAEILDYKVRPLWKDQQAVISFESKYKQAESAFEREDYKVAESLAKEALKKAVSVYKHGFKKEERGFFSVELIVALAIILLLILFRKKIISLFKKEEEEEYE
;
A
#
# COMPACT_ATOMS: atom_id res chain seq x y z
N MET A 1 6.79 -40.65 32.30
CA MET A 1 5.98 -39.44 32.58
C MET A 1 6.75 -38.12 32.49
N GLN A 2 7.72 -37.79 33.36
CA GLN A 2 8.37 -36.46 33.30
C GLN A 2 9.17 -36.19 31.99
N LYS A 3 9.86 -37.20 31.44
CA LYS A 3 10.62 -37.05 30.18
C LYS A 3 9.73 -36.87 28.96
N GLU A 4 8.57 -37.54 28.92
CA GLU A 4 7.61 -37.43 27.81
C GLU A 4 6.88 -36.07 27.82
N ALA A 5 6.57 -35.55 29.02
CA ALA A 5 6.01 -34.23 29.20
C ALA A 5 6.99 -33.11 28.78
N VAL A 6 8.29 -33.26 29.10
CA VAL A 6 9.33 -32.32 28.65
C VAL A 6 9.53 -32.38 27.14
N LEU A 7 9.52 -33.57 26.53
CA LEU A 7 9.64 -33.71 25.08
C LEU A 7 8.44 -33.08 24.35
N ALA A 8 7.22 -33.29 24.85
CA ALA A 8 6.02 -32.68 24.32
C ALA A 8 6.03 -31.15 24.46
N PHE A 9 6.56 -30.62 25.57
CA PHE A 9 6.71 -29.19 25.82
C PHE A 9 7.78 -28.55 24.91
N VAL A 10 8.92 -29.21 24.69
CA VAL A 10 9.94 -28.77 23.73
C VAL A 10 9.41 -28.83 22.30
N PHE A 11 8.64 -29.87 21.95
CA PHE A 11 8.01 -29.97 20.63
C PHE A 11 6.93 -28.88 20.41
N LEU A 12 6.17 -28.52 21.46
CA LEU A 12 5.23 -27.40 21.45
C LEU A 12 5.94 -26.04 21.35
N ILE A 13 7.07 -25.84 22.01
CA ILE A 13 7.88 -24.62 21.86
C ILE A 13 8.45 -24.53 20.44
N ILE A 14 8.97 -25.64 19.90
CA ILE A 14 9.49 -25.70 18.53
C ILE A 14 8.37 -25.41 17.52
N LEU A 15 7.18 -26.00 17.69
CA LEU A 15 5.99 -25.71 16.87
C LEU A 15 5.49 -24.26 17.02
N ALA A 16 5.54 -23.68 18.22
CA ALA A 16 5.18 -22.29 18.47
C ALA A 16 6.20 -21.30 17.90
N SER A 17 7.47 -21.70 17.73
CA SER A 17 8.53 -20.89 17.11
C SER A 17 8.52 -20.90 15.57
N PHE A 18 7.51 -21.50 14.93
CA PHE A 18 7.34 -21.46 13.46
C PHE A 18 6.28 -20.46 12.96
N SER A 19 5.86 -19.47 13.76
CA SER A 19 5.23 -18.28 13.18
C SER A 19 6.31 -17.34 12.62
N TYR A 20 6.93 -17.73 11.50
CA TYR A 20 7.80 -16.85 10.73
C TYR A 20 6.93 -15.83 9.98
N GLY A 21 6.52 -14.78 10.69
CA GLY A 21 5.97 -13.58 10.07
C GLY A 21 7.09 -12.57 9.84
N TYR A 22 7.07 -11.87 8.70
CA TYR A 22 7.98 -10.73 8.51
C TYR A 22 7.54 -9.59 9.43
N SER A 23 8.46 -8.83 10.02
CA SER A 23 8.17 -7.48 10.52
C SER A 23 7.99 -6.49 9.35
N ALA A 24 7.43 -5.32 9.62
CA ALA A 24 7.21 -4.27 8.62
C ALA A 24 8.49 -3.88 7.85
N SER A 25 9.61 -3.69 8.56
CA SER A 25 10.90 -3.37 7.92
C SER A 25 11.49 -4.55 7.14
N GLU A 26 11.26 -5.79 7.59
CA GLU A 26 11.79 -6.97 6.90
C GLU A 26 11.03 -7.24 5.60
N ILE A 27 9.70 -7.09 5.58
CA ILE A 27 8.94 -7.27 4.34
C ILE A 27 9.25 -6.16 3.34
N GLU A 28 9.40 -4.92 3.80
CA GLU A 28 9.78 -3.79 2.94
C GLU A 28 11.13 -4.04 2.28
N LYS A 29 12.15 -4.40 3.07
CA LYS A 29 13.48 -4.74 2.55
C LYS A 29 13.41 -5.95 1.62
N TYR A 30 12.68 -7.01 1.98
CA TYR A 30 12.55 -8.19 1.13
C TYR A 30 11.92 -7.83 -0.23
N VAL A 31 10.86 -7.03 -0.23
CA VAL A 31 10.20 -6.60 -1.46
C VAL A 31 11.12 -5.71 -2.30
N PHE A 32 11.85 -4.79 -1.67
CA PHE A 32 12.82 -3.92 -2.33
C PHE A 32 13.97 -4.71 -2.98
N ASP A 33 14.54 -5.68 -2.26
CA ASP A 33 15.72 -6.43 -2.70
C ASP A 33 15.37 -7.49 -3.77
N ASN A 34 14.15 -8.03 -3.78
CA ASN A 34 13.78 -9.16 -4.63
C ASN A 34 12.84 -8.82 -5.79
N PHE A 35 12.23 -7.62 -5.77
CA PHE A 35 11.27 -7.22 -6.80
C PHE A 35 11.58 -5.85 -7.39
N TYR A 36 11.13 -5.67 -8.64
CA TYR A 36 11.40 -4.48 -9.43
C TYR A 36 10.09 -3.72 -9.67
N PHE A 37 9.39 -3.36 -8.58
CA PHE A 37 8.12 -2.63 -8.67
C PHE A 37 8.29 -1.12 -8.76
N LEU A 38 9.33 -0.58 -8.13
CA LEU A 38 9.55 0.86 -8.03
C LEU A 38 10.09 1.45 -9.35
N LYS A 39 9.51 2.58 -9.75
CA LYS A 39 10.08 3.52 -10.73
C LYS A 39 11.03 4.50 -10.03
N GLN A 40 11.67 5.35 -10.81
CA GLN A 40 12.58 6.36 -10.29
C GLN A 40 11.86 7.31 -9.32
N ASN A 41 12.52 7.65 -8.21
CA ASN A 41 12.02 8.54 -7.15
C ASN A 41 10.79 8.05 -6.37
N GLU A 42 10.37 6.80 -6.55
CA GLU A 42 9.32 6.21 -5.73
C GLU A 42 9.88 5.58 -4.45
N LYS A 43 9.07 5.58 -3.39
CA LYS A 43 9.39 4.97 -2.10
C LYS A 43 8.40 3.85 -1.81
N LEU A 44 8.91 2.81 -1.15
CA LEU A 44 8.10 1.73 -0.60
C LEU A 44 7.93 1.96 0.90
N SER A 45 6.76 1.66 1.45
CA SER A 45 6.50 1.70 2.89
C SER A 45 5.56 0.56 3.27
N ALA A 46 5.92 -0.25 4.26
CA ALA A 46 4.97 -1.17 4.86
C ALA A 46 3.94 -0.39 5.70
N GLU A 47 2.65 -0.58 5.41
CA GLU A 47 1.57 0.20 6.04
C GLU A 47 0.84 -0.62 7.10
N PHE A 48 0.31 -1.79 6.71
CA PHE A 48 -0.52 -2.61 7.58
C PHE A 48 -0.31 -4.10 7.34
N LEU A 49 -0.55 -4.88 8.39
CA LEU A 49 -0.78 -6.32 8.31
C LEU A 49 -2.29 -6.58 8.40
N ILE A 50 -2.90 -6.94 7.27
CA ILE A 50 -4.36 -7.08 7.13
C ILE A 50 -4.75 -8.55 7.06
N GLN A 51 -5.72 -8.96 7.88
CA GLN A 51 -6.39 -10.25 7.77
C GLN A 51 -7.42 -10.21 6.62
N HIS A 52 -7.36 -11.19 5.73
CA HIS A 52 -8.40 -11.47 4.74
C HIS A 52 -8.71 -12.96 4.73
N ALA A 53 -9.97 -13.32 4.99
CA ALA A 53 -10.39 -14.70 5.24
C ALA A 53 -9.51 -15.37 6.31
N LYS A 54 -8.73 -16.40 5.97
CA LYS A 54 -7.84 -17.12 6.90
C LYS A 54 -6.35 -16.77 6.77
N GLN A 55 -5.99 -15.78 5.94
CA GLN A 55 -4.61 -15.39 5.67
C GLN A 55 -4.36 -13.93 6.03
N LYS A 56 -3.17 -13.64 6.60
CA LYS A 56 -2.69 -12.27 6.80
C LYS A 56 -1.85 -11.82 5.61
N TYR A 57 -1.96 -10.54 5.27
CA TYR A 57 -1.23 -9.92 4.18
C TYR A 57 -0.53 -8.64 4.67
N TRP A 58 0.76 -8.55 4.44
CA TRP A 58 1.46 -7.28 4.46
C TRP A 58 1.02 -6.44 3.27
N ILE A 59 0.52 -5.25 3.55
CA ILE A 59 0.17 -4.24 2.56
C ILE A 59 1.22 -3.15 2.59
N LEU A 60 1.90 -2.98 1.46
CA LEU A 60 2.93 -1.97 1.26
C LEU A 60 2.40 -0.91 0.30
N SER A 61 2.61 0.37 0.59
CA SER A 61 2.32 1.44 -0.36
C SER A 61 3.54 1.76 -1.22
N ILE A 62 3.29 2.11 -2.47
CA ILE A 62 4.26 2.82 -3.31
C ILE A 62 3.84 4.29 -3.32
N LYS A 63 4.76 5.17 -2.93
CA LYS A 63 4.54 6.62 -2.88
C LYS A 63 5.43 7.35 -3.87
N SER A 64 4.86 8.37 -4.51
CA SER A 64 5.57 9.34 -5.34
C SER A 64 5.18 10.74 -4.87
N ASN A 65 6.16 11.57 -4.49
CA ASN A 65 5.91 12.90 -3.90
C ASN A 65 4.88 12.87 -2.75
N ASP A 66 5.00 11.86 -1.86
CA ASP A 66 4.09 11.60 -0.73
C ASP A 66 2.64 11.23 -1.08
N GLU A 67 2.29 11.14 -2.36
CA GLU A 67 1.02 10.59 -2.83
C GLU A 67 1.10 9.08 -3.04
N ILE A 68 0.04 8.36 -2.69
CA ILE A 68 -0.06 6.92 -2.88
C ILE A 68 -0.33 6.64 -4.35
N VAL A 69 0.61 5.98 -5.02
CA VAL A 69 0.48 5.55 -6.41
C VAL A 69 -0.27 4.23 -6.50
N THR A 70 0.07 3.27 -5.64
CA THR A 70 -0.59 1.97 -5.55
C THR A 70 -0.22 1.27 -4.25
N PHE A 71 -0.82 0.11 -4.02
CA PHE A 71 -0.48 -0.81 -2.95
C PHE A 71 0.01 -2.15 -3.51
N LEU A 72 0.79 -2.87 -2.73
CA LEU A 72 1.22 -4.23 -2.99
C LEU A 72 0.76 -5.12 -1.83
N ALA A 73 0.16 -6.26 -2.11
CA ALA A 73 -0.19 -7.24 -1.09
C ALA A 73 0.73 -8.46 -1.14
N PHE A 74 1.27 -8.83 0.02
CA PHE A 74 2.12 -10.01 0.21
C PHE A 74 1.57 -10.86 1.36
N PRO A 75 1.27 -12.15 1.15
CA PRO A 75 0.86 -13.00 2.24
C PRO A 75 1.98 -13.09 3.28
N ASP A 76 1.63 -13.08 4.56
CA ASP A 76 2.58 -13.22 5.67
C ASP A 76 3.02 -14.69 5.82
N VAL A 77 3.92 -15.09 4.95
CA VAL A 77 4.52 -16.43 4.85
C VAL A 77 5.98 -16.29 4.44
N LYS A 78 6.79 -17.34 4.65
CA LYS A 78 8.19 -17.36 4.21
C LYS A 78 8.31 -17.22 2.68
N ASN A 79 9.21 -16.35 2.22
CA ASN A 79 9.44 -16.05 0.79
C ASN A 79 8.15 -15.69 0.03
N PRO A 80 7.44 -14.64 0.45
CA PRO A 80 6.12 -14.35 -0.06
C PRO A 80 6.20 -13.91 -1.53
N LYS A 81 5.14 -14.22 -2.27
CA LYS A 81 4.92 -13.75 -3.64
C LYS A 81 3.75 -12.77 -3.64
N PRO A 82 3.73 -11.78 -4.54
CA PRO A 82 2.63 -10.82 -4.61
C PRO A 82 1.30 -11.55 -4.85
N GLU A 83 0.26 -11.14 -4.12
CA GLU A 83 -1.11 -11.63 -4.31
C GLU A 83 -1.57 -11.34 -5.76
N LYS A 84 -2.21 -12.31 -6.39
CA LYS A 84 -2.58 -12.23 -7.81
C LYS A 84 -4.06 -12.02 -8.04
N ASP A 85 -4.91 -12.43 -7.10
CA ASP A 85 -6.34 -12.34 -7.23
C ASP A 85 -6.81 -10.87 -7.17
N LYS A 86 -7.59 -10.46 -8.17
CA LYS A 86 -7.98 -9.07 -8.35
C LYS A 86 -8.91 -8.62 -7.22
N GLU A 87 -9.89 -9.45 -6.86
CA GLU A 87 -10.90 -9.12 -5.85
C GLU A 87 -10.31 -9.09 -4.44
N THR A 88 -9.40 -10.01 -4.13
CA THR A 88 -8.63 -10.02 -2.89
C THR A 88 -7.81 -8.74 -2.75
N ASN A 89 -7.03 -8.38 -3.76
CA ASN A 89 -6.27 -7.13 -3.77
C ASN A 89 -7.17 -5.91 -3.61
N ARG A 90 -8.32 -5.88 -4.30
CA ARG A 90 -9.30 -4.80 -4.18
C ARG A 90 -9.75 -4.60 -2.73
N LYS A 91 -10.13 -5.67 -2.02
CA LYS A 91 -10.56 -5.60 -0.61
C LYS A 91 -9.42 -5.17 0.32
N LEU A 92 -8.23 -5.71 0.12
CA LEU A 92 -7.04 -5.37 0.93
C LEU A 92 -6.66 -3.90 0.75
N PHE A 93 -6.61 -3.41 -0.50
CA PHE A 93 -6.23 -2.04 -0.83
C PHE A 93 -7.30 -1.04 -0.40
N TYR A 94 -8.58 -1.43 -0.48
CA TYR A 94 -9.68 -0.64 0.08
C TYR A 94 -9.48 -0.37 1.56
N LEU A 95 -9.27 -1.43 2.36
CA LEU A 95 -9.09 -1.26 3.79
C LEU A 95 -7.81 -0.47 4.11
N ALA A 96 -6.69 -0.76 3.44
CA ALA A 96 -5.44 -0.01 3.64
C ALA A 96 -5.61 1.48 3.34
N PHE A 97 -6.27 1.82 2.22
CA PHE A 97 -6.53 3.21 1.85
C PHE A 97 -7.47 3.90 2.83
N LEU A 98 -8.55 3.23 3.24
CA LEU A 98 -9.49 3.71 4.26
C LEU A 98 -8.75 4.03 5.56
N LEU A 99 -7.92 3.12 6.07
CA LEU A 99 -7.20 3.32 7.33
C LEU A 99 -6.17 4.46 7.24
N LEU A 100 -5.40 4.54 6.15
CA LEU A 100 -4.46 5.65 5.95
C LEU A 100 -5.17 7.00 5.88
N LYS A 101 -6.25 7.09 5.10
CA LYS A 101 -7.00 8.34 4.95
C LYS A 101 -7.74 8.72 6.23
N PHE A 102 -8.31 7.75 6.94
CA PHE A 102 -8.92 7.98 8.23
C PHE A 102 -7.91 8.50 9.25
N GLN A 103 -6.72 7.89 9.33
CA GLN A 103 -5.66 8.33 10.24
C GLN A 103 -5.16 9.75 9.90
N GLN A 104 -5.02 10.07 8.60
CA GLN A 104 -4.69 11.42 8.14
C GLN A 104 -5.75 12.44 8.62
N LEU A 105 -7.03 12.17 8.38
CA LEU A 105 -8.13 13.02 8.83
C LEU A 105 -8.17 13.17 10.36
N GLU A 106 -8.05 12.07 11.10
CA GLU A 106 -8.02 12.11 12.58
C GLU A 106 -6.87 12.99 13.08
N ASN A 107 -5.67 12.84 12.52
CA ASN A 107 -4.51 13.66 12.89
C ASN A 107 -4.73 15.16 12.60
N GLU A 108 -5.30 15.50 11.44
CA GLU A 108 -5.64 16.89 11.08
C GLU A 108 -6.62 17.51 12.07
N PHE A 109 -7.68 16.79 12.45
CA PHE A 109 -8.67 17.27 13.42
C PHE A 109 -8.12 17.32 14.85
N LEU A 110 -7.26 16.38 15.25
CA LEU A 110 -6.61 16.39 16.55
C LEU A 110 -5.69 17.60 16.73
N GLN A 111 -4.93 17.98 15.69
CA GLN A 111 -4.09 19.19 15.71
C GLN A 111 -4.93 20.46 15.91
N GLN A 112 -6.16 20.48 15.40
CA GLN A 112 -7.11 21.58 15.58
C GLN A 112 -7.96 21.46 16.85
N ARG A 113 -7.75 20.42 17.68
CA ARG A 113 -8.57 20.08 18.86
C ARG A 113 -10.07 19.95 18.54
N ASN A 114 -10.39 19.51 17.34
CA ASN A 114 -11.75 19.46 16.83
C ASN A 114 -12.24 18.03 16.52
N TRP A 115 -11.46 17.02 16.91
CA TRP A 115 -11.85 15.62 16.79
C TRP A 115 -12.91 15.26 17.85
N PHE A 116 -14.08 14.80 17.40
CA PHE A 116 -15.20 14.51 18.30
C PHE A 116 -15.04 13.19 19.05
N PHE A 117 -14.46 12.17 18.40
CA PHE A 117 -14.42 10.81 18.93
C PHE A 117 -13.31 10.64 19.97
N THR A 118 -13.49 11.26 21.13
CA THR A 118 -12.56 11.22 22.25
C THR A 118 -13.25 10.74 23.52
N LEU A 119 -12.48 10.10 24.41
CA LEU A 119 -12.99 9.71 25.73
C LEU A 119 -13.41 10.92 26.56
N ASN A 120 -12.79 12.09 26.35
CA ASN A 120 -13.19 13.33 27.01
C ASN A 120 -14.62 13.72 26.64
N ASN A 121 -14.96 13.67 25.35
CA ASN A 121 -16.31 13.99 24.89
C ASN A 121 -17.33 12.95 25.37
N ALA A 122 -16.99 11.65 25.31
CA ALA A 122 -17.85 10.59 25.86
C ALA A 122 -18.13 10.81 27.36
N ASN A 123 -17.10 11.10 28.16
CA ASN A 123 -17.22 11.39 29.58
C ASN A 123 -18.03 12.67 29.84
N ALA A 124 -17.89 13.70 29.01
CA ALA A 124 -18.69 14.91 29.14
C ALA A 124 -20.19 14.63 29.01
N PHE A 125 -20.60 13.79 28.04
CA PHE A 125 -22.00 13.37 27.90
C PHE A 125 -22.47 12.46 29.03
N LYS A 126 -21.61 11.57 29.53
CA LYS A 126 -21.91 10.72 30.70
C LYS A 126 -22.14 11.57 31.97
N ASN A 127 -21.27 12.55 32.20
CA ASN A 127 -21.40 13.48 33.32
C ASN A 127 -22.65 14.36 33.18
N LEU A 128 -22.95 14.81 31.95
CA LEU A 128 -24.17 15.55 31.66
C LEU A 128 -25.42 14.72 31.96
N ALA A 129 -25.44 13.43 31.59
CA ALA A 129 -26.54 12.54 31.91
C ALA A 129 -26.77 12.41 33.42
N GLN A 130 -25.69 12.27 34.20
CA GLN A 130 -25.77 12.21 35.67
C GLN A 130 -26.26 13.54 36.25
N LEU A 131 -25.76 14.66 35.75
CA LEU A 131 -26.18 15.99 36.18
C LEU A 131 -27.67 16.21 35.89
N LEU A 132 -28.17 15.84 34.72
CA LEU A 132 -29.60 15.94 34.38
C LEU A 132 -30.50 15.05 35.27
N GLN A 133 -29.98 13.90 35.73
CA GLN A 133 -30.67 13.07 36.73
C GLN A 133 -30.69 13.73 38.11
N ASN A 134 -29.62 14.44 38.50
CA ASN A 134 -29.59 15.19 39.76
C ASN A 134 -30.57 16.38 39.71
N GLU A 135 -30.64 17.10 38.59
CA GLU A 135 -31.62 18.19 38.38
C GLU A 135 -33.05 17.69 38.54
N LYS A 136 -33.34 16.45 38.10
CA LYS A 136 -34.65 15.84 38.31
C LYS A 136 -34.97 15.65 39.79
N VAL A 137 -33.99 15.30 40.62
CA VAL A 137 -34.19 15.21 42.08
C VAL A 137 -34.48 16.59 42.66
N SER A 138 -33.78 17.62 42.20
CA SER A 138 -34.08 19.00 42.61
C SER A 138 -35.46 19.48 42.16
N LEU A 139 -35.95 19.06 40.99
CA LEU A 139 -37.33 19.32 40.55
C LEU A 139 -38.39 18.74 41.48
N GLN A 140 -38.11 17.65 42.20
CA GLN A 140 -39.07 17.10 43.17
C GLN A 140 -39.36 18.09 44.32
N ILE A 141 -38.39 18.93 44.66
CA ILE A 141 -38.60 20.02 45.64
C ILE A 141 -39.62 21.02 45.08
N VAL A 142 -39.52 21.34 43.79
CA VAL A 142 -40.47 22.24 43.11
C VAL A 142 -41.85 21.60 43.02
N GLU A 143 -41.95 20.33 42.62
CA GLU A 143 -43.22 19.59 42.54
C GLU A 143 -43.97 19.52 43.88
N ASN A 144 -43.24 19.38 44.99
CA ASN A 144 -43.82 19.34 46.34
C ASN A 144 -44.43 20.68 46.78
N GLU A 145 -43.87 21.80 46.31
CA GLU A 145 -44.36 23.15 46.64
C GLU A 145 -45.44 23.63 45.66
N ILE A 146 -45.34 23.23 44.39
CA ILE A 146 -46.29 23.60 43.34
C ILE A 146 -46.38 22.49 42.27
N SER A 147 -47.51 21.79 42.24
CA SER A 147 -47.74 20.67 41.33
C SER A 147 -48.51 21.14 40.09
N THR A 148 -47.80 21.45 38.99
CA THR A 148 -48.40 21.79 37.69
C THR A 148 -47.99 20.82 36.58
N GLU A 149 -48.78 20.79 35.50
CA GLU A 149 -48.48 20.00 34.29
C GLU A 149 -47.12 20.37 33.69
N ASN A 150 -46.74 21.65 33.70
CA ASN A 150 -45.45 22.10 33.15
C ASN A 150 -44.25 21.58 33.96
N ILE A 151 -44.40 21.41 35.28
CA ILE A 151 -43.33 20.89 36.14
C ILE A 151 -43.18 19.37 35.93
N ALA A 152 -44.30 18.64 35.85
CA ALA A 152 -44.27 17.22 35.49
C ALA A 152 -43.65 17.00 34.09
N LYS A 153 -43.92 17.90 33.14
CA LYS A 153 -43.30 17.88 31.81
C LYS A 153 -41.78 18.08 31.86
N LEU A 154 -41.28 19.00 32.68
CA LEU A 154 -39.84 19.20 32.90
C LEU A 154 -39.14 17.93 33.40
N SER A 155 -39.76 17.22 34.35
CA SER A 155 -39.22 15.96 34.90
C SER A 155 -39.07 14.88 33.82
N ASN A 156 -40.05 14.79 32.92
CA ASN A 156 -40.01 13.88 31.78
C ASN A 156 -38.94 14.28 30.73
N GLU A 157 -38.82 15.57 30.43
CA GLU A 157 -37.82 16.09 29.49
C GLU A 157 -36.39 15.87 30.00
N LEU A 158 -36.13 16.08 31.30
CA LEU A 158 -34.84 15.77 31.92
C LEU A 158 -34.50 14.27 31.81
N THR A 159 -35.50 13.40 32.02
CA THR A 159 -35.33 11.96 31.87
C THR A 159 -34.93 11.60 30.44
N LEU A 160 -35.61 12.20 29.45
CA LEU A 160 -35.32 12.00 28.03
C LEU A 160 -33.93 12.54 27.64
N LEU A 161 -33.57 13.74 28.10
CA LEU A 161 -32.24 14.33 27.88
C LEU A 161 -31.15 13.47 28.50
N ALA A 162 -31.31 13.03 29.75
CA ALA A 162 -30.33 12.16 30.40
C ALA A 162 -30.14 10.84 29.64
N ALA A 163 -31.23 10.22 29.18
CA ALA A 163 -31.17 9.00 28.37
C ALA A 163 -30.42 9.23 27.05
N LYS A 164 -30.69 10.34 26.35
CA LYS A 164 -30.01 10.70 25.09
C LYS A 164 -28.54 11.05 25.29
N ALA A 165 -28.19 11.75 26.36
CA ALA A 165 -26.81 12.02 26.71
C ALA A 165 -26.02 10.70 26.94
N ASN A 166 -26.62 9.74 27.66
CA ASN A 166 -26.03 8.40 27.81
C ASN A 166 -25.91 7.64 26.48
N GLN A 167 -26.91 7.74 25.59
CA GLN A 167 -26.83 7.15 24.24
C GLN A 167 -25.67 7.74 23.43
N ILE A 168 -25.48 9.07 23.46
CA ILE A 168 -24.37 9.75 22.77
C ILE A 168 -23.03 9.31 23.35
N ALA A 169 -22.90 9.23 24.68
CA ALA A 169 -21.69 8.75 25.34
C ALA A 169 -21.34 7.31 24.90
N THR A 170 -22.32 6.41 24.95
CA THR A 170 -22.16 4.99 24.59
C THR A 170 -21.80 4.83 23.11
N ALA A 171 -22.46 5.55 22.21
CA ALA A 171 -22.16 5.53 20.78
C ALA A 171 -20.74 6.05 20.48
N THR A 172 -20.30 7.09 21.20
CA THR A 172 -18.94 7.62 21.09
C THR A 172 -17.90 6.61 21.58
N GLU A 173 -18.12 5.96 22.72
CA GLU A 173 -17.25 4.91 23.26
C GLU A 173 -17.16 3.71 22.31
N ASN A 174 -18.29 3.26 21.76
CA ASN A 174 -18.33 2.17 20.80
C ASN A 174 -17.55 2.49 19.52
N ALA A 175 -17.69 3.71 18.98
CA ALA A 175 -16.93 4.14 17.82
C ALA A 175 -15.42 4.16 18.11
N ILE A 176 -14.99 4.67 19.26
CA ILE A 176 -13.58 4.67 19.69
C ILE A 176 -13.06 3.23 19.81
N LYS A 177 -13.83 2.35 20.44
CA LYS A 177 -13.49 0.94 20.60
C LYS A 177 -13.34 0.25 19.24
N ALA A 178 -14.33 0.39 18.37
CA ALA A 178 -14.30 -0.20 17.02
C ALA A 178 -13.09 0.30 16.21
N LYS A 179 -12.79 1.61 16.27
CA LYS A 179 -11.57 2.18 15.66
C LYS A 179 -10.33 1.47 16.17
N ASN A 180 -10.13 1.45 17.48
CA ASN A 180 -8.92 0.87 18.08
C ASN A 180 -8.77 -0.62 17.75
N GLU A 181 -9.87 -1.38 17.79
CA GLU A 181 -9.84 -2.80 17.44
C GLU A 181 -9.44 -3.04 15.98
N ILE A 182 -9.94 -2.23 15.06
CA ILE A 182 -9.67 -2.37 13.63
C ILE A 182 -8.26 -1.88 13.28
N PHE A 183 -7.76 -0.81 13.91
CA PHE A 183 -6.37 -0.39 13.71
C PHE A 183 -5.37 -1.38 14.30
N ASN A 184 -5.69 -2.02 15.43
CA ASN A 184 -4.82 -3.01 16.06
C ASN A 184 -4.84 -4.37 15.34
N ASN A 185 -5.99 -4.77 14.79
CA ASN A 185 -6.16 -6.01 14.03
C ASN A 185 -6.99 -5.76 12.77
N PRO A 186 -6.41 -5.14 11.73
CA PRO A 186 -7.14 -4.85 10.49
C PRO A 186 -7.67 -6.11 9.84
N SER A 187 -8.96 -6.13 9.50
CA SER A 187 -9.59 -7.24 8.79
C SER A 187 -10.57 -6.73 7.75
N THR A 188 -10.51 -7.28 6.54
CA THR A 188 -11.46 -6.92 5.47
C THR A 188 -12.91 -7.26 5.81
N ASP A 189 -13.12 -8.23 6.70
CA ASP A 189 -14.46 -8.69 7.09
C ASP A 189 -15.15 -7.68 8.03
N ARG A 190 -14.39 -6.72 8.58
CA ARG A 190 -14.86 -5.68 9.50
C ARG A 190 -15.03 -4.31 8.85
N ILE A 191 -14.89 -4.20 7.53
CA ILE A 191 -15.07 -2.92 6.81
C ILE A 191 -16.46 -2.35 7.06
N GLY A 192 -17.51 -3.16 6.87
CA GLY A 192 -18.89 -2.70 7.06
C GLY A 192 -19.18 -2.28 8.51
N GLU A 193 -18.59 -2.98 9.49
CA GLU A 193 -18.66 -2.60 10.91
C GLU A 193 -18.00 -1.23 11.13
N PHE A 194 -16.78 -1.01 10.61
CA PHE A 194 -16.10 0.29 10.69
C PHE A 194 -16.96 1.41 10.11
N GLU A 195 -17.45 1.21 8.89
CA GLU A 195 -18.26 2.19 8.18
C GLU A 195 -19.54 2.51 8.97
N SER A 196 -20.18 1.53 9.60
CA SER A 196 -21.40 1.77 10.39
C SER A 196 -21.23 2.75 11.57
N TYR A 197 -20.01 2.92 12.10
CA TYR A 197 -19.74 3.87 13.18
C TYR A 197 -19.41 5.29 12.70
N PHE A 198 -18.88 5.43 11.49
CA PHE A 198 -18.28 6.68 11.01
C PHE A 198 -18.95 7.26 9.77
N TYR A 199 -19.66 6.43 8.99
CA TYR A 199 -20.41 6.87 7.83
C TYR A 199 -21.79 7.38 8.27
N MET A 200 -21.96 8.69 8.27
CA MET A 200 -23.08 9.36 8.92
C MET A 200 -24.13 9.84 7.92
N GLN A 201 -24.58 8.97 7.03
CA GLN A 201 -25.73 9.25 6.16
C GLN A 201 -27.06 8.71 6.70
N ASP A 202 -27.03 7.76 7.66
CA ASP A 202 -28.24 7.19 8.24
C ASP A 202 -28.91 8.10 9.28
N LYS A 203 -30.24 8.09 9.34
CA LYS A 203 -31.01 8.97 10.25
C LYS A 203 -30.79 8.67 11.74
N ASP A 204 -30.24 7.51 12.08
CA ASP A 204 -29.99 7.09 13.46
C ASP A 204 -28.51 7.18 13.86
N ASN A 205 -27.69 7.89 13.07
CA ASN A 205 -26.27 8.05 13.37
C ASN A 205 -26.00 9.03 14.53
N LEU A 206 -24.76 9.03 15.03
CA LEU A 206 -24.33 9.86 16.17
C LEU A 206 -24.56 11.37 15.95
N TYR A 207 -24.42 11.86 14.72
CA TYR A 207 -24.69 13.26 14.41
C TYR A 207 -26.18 13.59 14.53
N ALA A 208 -27.06 12.74 14.00
CA ALA A 208 -28.50 12.92 14.14
C ALA A 208 -28.96 12.84 15.61
N LEU A 209 -28.38 11.92 16.40
CA LEU A 209 -28.60 11.84 17.85
C LEU A 209 -28.21 13.15 18.56
N LEU A 210 -27.04 13.71 18.21
CA LEU A 210 -26.55 14.94 18.81
C LEU A 210 -27.37 16.17 18.41
N GLN A 211 -27.81 16.26 17.15
CA GLN A 211 -28.73 17.32 16.69
C GLN A 211 -30.07 17.24 17.42
N ASN A 212 -30.63 16.04 17.58
CA ASN A 212 -31.88 15.86 18.31
C ASN A 212 -31.72 16.23 19.79
N PHE A 213 -30.59 15.88 20.41
CA PHE A 213 -30.28 16.29 21.78
C PHE A 213 -30.17 17.81 21.93
N GLN A 214 -29.51 18.49 20.98
CA GLN A 214 -29.41 19.96 20.96
C GLN A 214 -30.78 20.62 20.87
N GLN A 215 -31.68 20.11 20.01
CA GLN A 215 -33.03 20.64 19.88
C GLN A 215 -33.80 20.48 21.20
N LEU A 216 -33.80 19.28 21.78
CA LEU A 216 -34.47 19.01 23.06
C LEU A 216 -33.91 19.86 24.20
N ALA A 217 -32.60 20.06 24.25
CA ALA A 217 -31.97 20.91 25.25
C ALA A 217 -32.39 22.37 25.08
N THR A 218 -32.48 22.85 23.84
CA THR A 218 -32.94 24.22 23.55
C THR A 218 -34.40 24.40 23.96
N ASP A 219 -35.27 23.45 23.62
CA ASP A 219 -36.69 23.49 23.97
C ASP A 219 -36.89 23.45 25.50
N TYR A 220 -36.14 22.58 26.19
CA TYR A 220 -36.14 22.50 27.65
C TYR A 220 -35.82 23.85 28.30
N VAL A 221 -34.72 24.49 27.87
CA VAL A 221 -34.25 25.77 28.45
C VAL A 221 -35.17 26.94 28.09
N THR A 222 -35.59 27.03 26.82
CA THR A 222 -36.25 28.25 26.31
C THR A 222 -37.77 28.23 26.49
N LEU A 223 -38.39 27.05 26.47
CA LEU A 223 -39.84 26.91 26.56
C LEU A 223 -40.24 26.32 27.92
N SER A 224 -39.78 25.12 28.25
CA SER A 224 -40.30 24.38 29.41
C SER A 224 -39.93 25.04 30.74
N VAL A 225 -38.66 25.46 30.91
CA VAL A 225 -38.22 26.19 32.10
C VAL A 225 -38.94 27.53 32.23
N ALA A 226 -39.14 28.25 31.13
CA ALA A 226 -39.85 29.54 31.13
C ALA A 226 -41.33 29.39 31.56
N LEU A 227 -42.01 28.34 31.08
CA LEU A 227 -43.39 28.04 31.46
C LEU A 227 -43.50 27.67 32.95
N ALA A 228 -42.60 26.83 33.47
CA ALA A 228 -42.60 26.49 34.89
C ALA A 228 -42.27 27.69 35.80
N LYS A 229 -41.33 28.55 35.38
CA LYS A 229 -41.06 29.82 36.09
C LYS A 229 -42.29 30.74 36.10
N LYS A 230 -43.06 30.77 35.02
CA LYS A 230 -44.33 31.51 34.95
C LYS A 230 -45.38 30.94 35.93
N ASP A 231 -45.48 29.62 36.05
CA ASP A 231 -46.38 28.98 37.02
C ASP A 231 -46.01 29.37 38.46
N ILE A 232 -44.72 29.34 38.80
CA ILE A 232 -44.22 29.79 40.12
C ILE A 232 -44.55 31.27 40.33
N ALA A 233 -44.29 32.14 39.35
CA ALA A 233 -44.54 33.57 39.45
C ALA A 233 -46.01 33.88 39.77
N ASN A 234 -46.93 33.16 39.14
CA ASN A 234 -48.38 33.34 39.26
C ASN A 234 -49.02 32.59 40.46
N SER A 235 -48.24 31.80 41.20
CA SER A 235 -48.74 31.06 42.36
C SER A 235 -48.99 31.97 43.58
N ASP A 236 -49.70 31.45 44.59
CA ASP A 236 -49.91 32.15 45.87
C ASP A 236 -48.75 31.97 46.88
N LEU A 237 -47.62 31.41 46.44
CA LEU A 237 -46.44 31.19 47.29
C LEU A 237 -45.81 32.50 47.77
N GLN A 238 -45.14 32.44 48.93
CA GLN A 238 -44.43 33.60 49.49
C GLN A 238 -43.27 34.03 48.57
N PRO A 239 -42.92 35.34 48.52
CA PRO A 239 -41.87 35.84 47.64
C PRO A 239 -40.52 35.11 47.78
N ALA A 240 -40.09 34.82 49.02
CA ALA A 240 -38.84 34.11 49.28
C ALA A 240 -38.86 32.66 48.73
N THR A 241 -39.99 31.96 48.87
CA THR A 241 -40.18 30.61 48.30
C THR A 241 -40.14 30.66 46.78
N LYS A 242 -40.81 31.64 46.16
CA LYS A 242 -40.78 31.83 44.69
C LYS A 242 -39.37 32.03 44.18
N GLU A 243 -38.59 32.89 44.83
CA GLU A 243 -37.20 33.16 44.45
C GLU A 243 -36.34 31.89 44.54
N GLN A 244 -36.47 31.12 45.62
CA GLN A 244 -35.77 29.84 45.77
C GLN A 244 -36.15 28.83 44.69
N LEU A 245 -37.45 28.65 44.41
CA LEU A 245 -37.91 27.72 43.37
C LEU A 245 -37.47 28.15 41.97
N MET A 246 -37.47 29.45 41.68
CA MET A 246 -36.99 29.97 40.40
C MET A 246 -35.50 29.71 40.19
N HIS A 247 -34.69 29.76 41.25
CA HIS A 247 -33.28 29.40 41.21
C HIS A 247 -33.05 27.90 40.99
N ILE A 248 -33.88 27.03 41.57
CA ILE A 248 -33.82 25.59 41.30
C ILE A 248 -34.10 25.29 39.83
N LEU A 249 -34.92 26.09 39.16
CA LEU A 249 -35.22 25.96 37.72
C LEU A 249 -34.16 26.56 36.80
N ASP A 250 -33.04 27.10 37.31
CA ASP A 250 -31.98 27.61 36.44
C ASP A 250 -31.32 26.47 35.66
N ALA A 251 -31.34 26.57 34.33
CA ALA A 251 -30.82 25.51 33.48
C ALA A 251 -29.29 25.33 33.67
N PRO A 252 -28.78 24.08 33.64
CA PRO A 252 -27.36 23.85 33.81
C PRO A 252 -26.51 24.45 32.69
N PHE A 253 -25.41 25.10 33.05
CA PHE A 253 -24.48 25.70 32.09
C PHE A 253 -23.93 24.70 31.06
N SER A 254 -23.82 23.42 31.43
CA SER A 254 -23.38 22.35 30.51
C SER A 254 -24.27 22.22 29.28
N LEU A 255 -25.57 22.52 29.36
CA LEU A 255 -26.48 22.51 28.20
C LEU A 255 -26.13 23.63 27.19
N ALA A 256 -25.58 24.76 27.65
CA ALA A 256 -25.16 25.84 26.76
C ALA A 256 -23.95 25.47 25.88
N THR A 257 -23.18 24.45 26.27
CA THR A 257 -21.98 24.02 25.54
C THR A 257 -22.25 23.02 24.42
N ILE A 258 -23.49 22.50 24.30
CA ILE A 258 -23.86 21.46 23.31
C ILE A 258 -23.54 21.89 21.87
N ASN A 259 -23.72 23.18 21.54
CA ASN A 259 -23.45 23.71 20.21
C ASN A 259 -21.99 23.48 19.76
N GLN A 260 -21.03 23.51 20.67
CA GLN A 260 -19.62 23.26 20.35
C GLN A 260 -19.40 21.81 19.89
N TYR A 261 -20.03 20.86 20.58
CA TYR A 261 -20.01 19.45 20.23
C TYR A 261 -20.67 19.19 18.86
N VAL A 262 -21.82 19.82 18.59
CA VAL A 262 -22.53 19.72 17.30
C VAL A 262 -21.65 20.23 16.16
N ASN A 263 -21.03 21.39 16.32
CA ASN A 263 -20.16 21.98 15.31
C ASN A 263 -18.91 21.13 15.05
N SER A 264 -18.31 20.59 16.11
CA SER A 264 -17.18 19.67 15.99
C SER A 264 -17.56 18.40 15.23
N LEU A 265 -18.67 17.77 15.61
CA LEU A 265 -19.13 16.56 14.94
C LEU A 265 -19.55 16.82 13.49
N LEU A 266 -20.15 17.98 13.17
CA LEU A 266 -20.48 18.37 11.80
C LEU A 266 -19.23 18.46 10.92
N ALA A 267 -18.15 19.07 11.41
CA ALA A 267 -16.90 19.19 10.66
C ALA A 267 -16.27 17.80 10.41
N ASN A 268 -16.23 16.95 11.43
CA ASN A 268 -15.76 15.56 11.32
C ASN A 268 -16.62 14.78 10.31
N LYS A 269 -17.95 14.85 10.44
CA LYS A 269 -18.92 14.22 9.54
C LYS A 269 -18.69 14.60 8.08
N GLN A 270 -18.58 15.90 7.77
CA GLN A 270 -18.39 16.35 6.39
C GLN A 270 -17.12 15.78 5.74
N SER A 271 -16.06 15.58 6.51
CA SER A 271 -14.79 15.04 6.00
C SER A 271 -14.83 13.51 5.88
N LEU A 272 -15.42 12.84 6.86
CA LEU A 272 -15.64 11.39 6.84
C LEU A 272 -16.58 10.99 5.70
N ASP A 273 -17.71 11.68 5.54
CA ASP A 273 -18.66 11.42 4.45
C ASP A 273 -18.01 11.63 3.07
N LYS A 274 -17.12 12.61 2.92
CA LYS A 274 -16.35 12.80 1.67
C LYS A 274 -15.45 11.60 1.39
N LEU A 275 -14.76 11.08 2.41
CA LEU A 275 -13.91 9.88 2.30
C LEU A 275 -14.74 8.65 1.90
N PHE A 276 -15.84 8.38 2.61
CA PHE A 276 -16.70 7.22 2.30
C PHE A 276 -17.39 7.36 0.95
N SER A 277 -17.85 8.57 0.59
CA SER A 277 -18.43 8.82 -0.74
C SER A 277 -17.41 8.58 -1.86
N LEU A 278 -16.15 8.98 -1.68
CA LEU A 278 -15.08 8.69 -2.63
C LEU A 278 -14.90 7.18 -2.81
N LEU A 279 -14.86 6.44 -1.70
CA LEU A 279 -14.70 4.99 -1.66
C LEU A 279 -15.89 4.22 -2.25
N HIS A 280 -17.12 4.74 -2.14
CA HIS A 280 -18.32 4.12 -2.71
C HIS A 280 -18.64 4.60 -4.13
N SER A 281 -17.94 5.61 -4.64
CA SER A 281 -18.18 6.17 -5.97
C SER A 281 -17.64 5.29 -7.10
N ALA A 282 -18.14 5.52 -8.32
CA ALA A 282 -17.56 4.95 -9.54
C ALA A 282 -16.12 5.41 -9.84
N LYS A 283 -15.63 6.46 -9.14
CA LYS A 283 -14.25 6.95 -9.23
C LYS A 283 -13.42 6.49 -8.03
N ASN A 284 -13.75 5.32 -7.45
CA ASN A 284 -13.01 4.76 -6.33
C ASN A 284 -11.51 4.59 -6.70
N PRO A 285 -10.57 5.27 -5.99
CA PRO A 285 -9.14 5.18 -6.26
C PRO A 285 -8.58 3.75 -6.20
N VAL A 286 -9.25 2.86 -5.45
CA VAL A 286 -8.84 1.46 -5.28
C VAL A 286 -8.79 0.71 -6.60
N ASP A 287 -9.72 0.97 -7.52
CA ASP A 287 -9.71 0.28 -8.82
C ASP A 287 -8.47 0.70 -9.65
N SER A 288 -8.08 1.97 -9.57
CA SER A 288 -6.82 2.45 -10.15
C SER A 288 -5.60 1.84 -9.46
N PHE A 289 -5.60 1.70 -8.13
CA PHE A 289 -4.51 1.03 -7.42
C PHE A 289 -4.34 -0.43 -7.86
N VAL A 290 -5.44 -1.15 -8.05
CA VAL A 290 -5.40 -2.55 -8.51
C VAL A 290 -4.83 -2.68 -9.93
N GLU A 291 -5.22 -1.82 -10.86
CA GLU A 291 -4.65 -1.84 -12.21
C GLU A 291 -3.18 -1.38 -12.22
N GLU A 292 -2.82 -0.40 -11.40
CA GLU A 292 -1.43 0.03 -11.25
C GLU A 292 -0.56 -1.08 -10.63
N PHE A 293 -1.07 -1.82 -9.64
CA PHE A 293 -0.37 -2.97 -9.06
C PHE A 293 -0.13 -4.07 -10.11
N LYS A 294 -1.12 -4.34 -10.96
CA LYS A 294 -0.96 -5.25 -12.09
C LYS A 294 0.12 -4.77 -13.04
N SER A 295 0.15 -3.48 -13.39
CA SER A 295 1.23 -2.86 -14.17
C SER A 295 2.59 -3.04 -13.50
N ARG A 296 2.70 -2.86 -12.17
CA ARG A 296 3.96 -3.09 -11.42
C ARG A 296 4.41 -4.55 -11.47
N ARG A 297 3.48 -5.50 -11.39
CA ARG A 297 3.81 -6.91 -11.56
C ARG A 297 4.33 -7.21 -12.96
N GLU A 298 3.72 -6.63 -13.99
CA GLU A 298 4.20 -6.75 -15.37
C GLU A 298 5.60 -6.13 -15.51
N ARG A 299 5.84 -4.95 -14.93
CA ARG A 299 7.17 -4.32 -14.86
C ARG A 299 8.22 -5.25 -14.26
N HIS A 300 7.92 -5.88 -13.13
CA HIS A 300 8.85 -6.79 -12.47
C HIS A 300 9.27 -7.94 -13.38
N TYR A 301 8.32 -8.58 -14.07
CA TYR A 301 8.63 -9.69 -14.98
C TYR A 301 9.36 -9.23 -16.24
N ALA A 302 9.00 -8.07 -16.79
CA ALA A 302 9.71 -7.47 -17.92
C ALA A 302 11.16 -7.13 -17.55
N TYR A 303 11.37 -6.56 -16.36
CA TYR A 303 12.70 -6.25 -15.84
C TYR A 303 13.52 -7.52 -15.66
N ILE A 304 12.95 -8.56 -15.03
CA ILE A 304 13.63 -9.85 -14.92
C ILE A 304 13.99 -10.35 -16.32
N ALA A 305 13.05 -10.37 -17.26
CA ALA A 305 13.28 -10.88 -18.61
C ALA A 305 14.41 -10.15 -19.33
N LEU A 306 14.51 -8.82 -19.20
CA LEU A 306 15.53 -7.99 -19.81
C LEU A 306 16.88 -8.05 -19.09
N TYR A 307 16.89 -7.76 -17.79
CA TYR A 307 18.11 -7.36 -17.08
C TYR A 307 18.65 -8.42 -16.12
N ALA A 308 17.81 -9.32 -15.62
CA ALA A 308 18.27 -10.35 -14.68
C ALA A 308 19.06 -11.48 -15.37
N GLU A 309 19.87 -12.18 -14.58
CA GLU A 309 20.67 -13.31 -15.06
C GLU A 309 19.85 -14.41 -15.74
N LYS A 310 20.43 -15.01 -16.78
CA LYS A 310 19.89 -16.05 -17.66
C LYS A 310 20.80 -17.26 -17.60
N GLN A 311 20.28 -18.36 -17.07
CA GLN A 311 21.04 -19.60 -16.96
C GLN A 311 21.41 -20.16 -18.35
N GLU A 312 20.58 -19.93 -19.36
CA GLU A 312 20.83 -20.35 -20.74
C GLU A 312 22.06 -19.66 -21.33
N LEU A 313 22.20 -18.34 -21.13
CA LEU A 313 23.39 -17.59 -21.58
C LEU A 313 24.62 -17.98 -20.76
N LYS A 314 24.47 -18.11 -19.44
CA LYS A 314 25.56 -18.50 -18.55
C LYS A 314 26.13 -19.87 -18.95
N LYS A 315 25.27 -20.84 -19.27
CA LYS A 315 25.70 -22.17 -19.71
C LYS A 315 26.40 -22.14 -21.06
N ILE A 316 25.83 -21.47 -22.07
CA ILE A 316 26.38 -21.53 -23.44
C ILE A 316 27.67 -20.71 -23.61
N THR A 317 27.92 -19.76 -22.71
CA THR A 317 29.11 -18.90 -22.74
C THR A 317 30.13 -19.24 -21.64
N ASN A 318 29.97 -20.39 -20.96
CA ASN A 318 30.82 -20.82 -19.86
C ASN A 318 30.97 -19.77 -18.75
N GLY A 319 29.87 -19.08 -18.41
CA GLY A 319 29.82 -18.10 -17.33
C GLY A 319 30.18 -16.68 -17.72
N ARG A 320 30.72 -16.44 -18.92
CA ARG A 320 31.18 -15.11 -19.35
C ARG A 320 30.04 -14.10 -19.51
N ILE A 321 28.91 -14.55 -20.05
CA ILE A 321 27.74 -13.71 -20.30
C ILE A 321 26.55 -14.32 -19.56
N SER A 322 25.90 -13.50 -18.75
CA SER A 322 24.77 -13.93 -17.93
C SER A 322 23.51 -13.11 -18.18
N THR A 323 23.58 -11.93 -18.78
CA THR A 323 22.40 -11.07 -19.01
C THR A 323 22.21 -10.72 -20.49
N LEU A 324 21.01 -10.29 -20.88
CA LEU A 324 20.77 -9.80 -22.25
C LEU A 324 21.56 -8.53 -22.58
N PRO A 325 21.71 -7.53 -21.68
CA PRO A 325 22.58 -6.38 -21.94
C PRO A 325 24.04 -6.77 -22.22
N GLN A 326 24.59 -7.73 -21.46
CA GLN A 326 25.94 -8.25 -21.74
C GLN A 326 26.01 -8.95 -23.10
N ALA A 327 24.99 -9.75 -23.44
CA ALA A 327 24.90 -10.37 -24.76
C ALA A 327 24.77 -9.32 -25.88
N ALA A 328 24.02 -8.24 -25.65
CA ALA A 328 23.87 -7.14 -26.59
C ALA A 328 25.19 -6.42 -26.84
N ALA A 329 25.91 -6.10 -25.76
CA ALA A 329 27.22 -5.46 -25.83
C ALA A 329 28.22 -6.29 -26.66
N GLU A 330 28.21 -7.62 -26.54
CA GLU A 330 29.14 -8.47 -27.31
C GLU A 330 28.65 -8.76 -28.74
N ILE A 331 27.40 -9.20 -28.89
CA ILE A 331 26.87 -9.64 -30.19
C ILE A 331 26.82 -8.48 -31.19
N LEU A 332 26.48 -7.28 -30.69
CA LEU A 332 26.28 -6.09 -31.51
C LEU A 332 27.52 -5.19 -31.58
N ASP A 333 28.62 -5.54 -30.92
CA ASP A 333 29.89 -4.82 -31.04
C ASP A 333 30.33 -4.77 -32.51
N TYR A 334 30.74 -3.61 -33.00
CA TYR A 334 31.02 -3.40 -34.42
C TYR A 334 32.18 -4.27 -34.93
N LYS A 335 33.14 -4.65 -34.08
CA LYS A 335 34.27 -5.53 -34.44
C LYS A 335 33.83 -6.99 -34.48
N VAL A 336 32.95 -7.38 -33.58
CA VAL A 336 32.52 -8.78 -33.38
C VAL A 336 31.35 -9.16 -34.29
N ARG A 337 30.41 -8.24 -34.49
CA ARG A 337 29.15 -8.43 -35.20
C ARG A 337 29.32 -9.09 -36.58
N PRO A 338 30.26 -8.68 -37.46
CA PRO A 338 30.43 -9.30 -38.78
C PRO A 338 30.98 -10.72 -38.72
N LEU A 339 31.58 -11.10 -37.59
CA LEU A 339 32.26 -12.38 -37.39
C LEU A 339 31.29 -13.50 -37.02
N TRP A 340 30.08 -13.20 -36.54
CA TRP A 340 29.10 -14.24 -36.21
C TRP A 340 28.66 -15.04 -37.43
N LYS A 341 28.50 -16.35 -37.26
CA LYS A 341 28.07 -17.26 -38.34
C LYS A 341 26.60 -17.07 -38.71
N ASP A 342 25.72 -16.94 -37.71
CA ASP A 342 24.28 -16.81 -37.89
C ASP A 342 23.85 -15.32 -37.91
N GLN A 343 24.07 -14.65 -39.05
CA GLN A 343 23.74 -13.22 -39.21
C GLN A 343 22.24 -12.94 -39.11
N GLN A 344 21.38 -13.89 -39.47
CA GLN A 344 19.92 -13.73 -39.33
C GLN A 344 19.52 -13.69 -37.85
N ALA A 345 20.10 -14.56 -37.02
CA ALA A 345 19.88 -14.48 -35.57
C ALA A 345 20.46 -13.20 -34.96
N VAL A 346 21.58 -12.67 -35.44
CA VAL A 346 22.14 -11.38 -34.99
C VAL A 346 21.17 -10.22 -35.29
N ILE A 347 20.67 -10.12 -36.53
CA ILE A 347 19.70 -9.07 -36.92
C ILE A 347 18.40 -9.20 -36.12
N SER A 348 17.90 -10.42 -35.99
CA SER A 348 16.67 -10.68 -35.23
C SER A 348 16.85 -10.38 -33.75
N PHE A 349 18.00 -10.71 -33.16
CA PHE A 349 18.34 -10.38 -31.78
C PHE A 349 18.38 -8.86 -31.57
N GLU A 350 19.09 -8.10 -32.42
CA GLU A 350 19.17 -6.64 -32.34
C GLU A 350 17.77 -6.01 -32.35
N SER A 351 16.96 -6.41 -33.33
CA SER A 351 15.61 -5.87 -33.51
C SER A 351 14.73 -6.14 -32.28
N LYS A 352 14.72 -7.38 -31.77
CA LYS A 352 13.90 -7.76 -30.62
C LYS A 352 14.38 -7.15 -29.31
N TYR A 353 15.70 -7.08 -29.10
CA TYR A 353 16.29 -6.46 -27.92
C TYR A 353 15.97 -4.96 -27.85
N LYS A 354 16.21 -4.21 -28.94
CA LYS A 354 15.89 -2.77 -29.00
C LYS A 354 14.40 -2.49 -28.83
N GLN A 355 13.54 -3.30 -29.45
CA GLN A 355 12.09 -3.15 -29.27
C GLN A 355 11.66 -3.47 -27.83
N ALA A 356 12.31 -4.43 -27.16
CA ALA A 356 12.02 -4.77 -25.77
C ALA A 356 12.44 -3.63 -24.81
N GLU A 357 13.63 -3.04 -24.98
CA GLU A 357 14.07 -1.86 -24.22
C GLU A 357 13.10 -0.69 -24.42
N SER A 358 12.77 -0.39 -25.68
CA SER A 358 11.87 0.71 -26.01
C SER A 358 10.43 0.48 -25.50
N ALA A 359 9.94 -0.76 -25.51
CA ALA A 359 8.66 -1.10 -24.90
C ALA A 359 8.69 -0.96 -23.38
N PHE A 360 9.80 -1.33 -22.74
CA PHE A 360 9.99 -1.16 -21.29
C PHE A 360 10.00 0.32 -20.89
N GLU A 361 10.67 1.17 -21.65
CA GLU A 361 10.71 2.63 -21.44
C GLU A 361 9.34 3.30 -21.64
N ARG A 362 8.54 2.80 -22.58
CA ARG A 362 7.14 3.24 -22.79
C ARG A 362 6.14 2.61 -21.84
N GLU A 363 6.60 1.87 -20.84
CA GLU A 363 5.79 1.15 -19.85
C GLU A 363 4.87 0.05 -20.42
N ASP A 364 5.12 -0.41 -21.65
CA ASP A 364 4.46 -1.57 -22.24
C ASP A 364 5.15 -2.86 -21.80
N TYR A 365 5.02 -3.16 -20.51
CA TYR A 365 5.82 -4.19 -19.85
C TYR A 365 5.52 -5.61 -20.36
N LYS A 366 4.27 -5.90 -20.74
CA LYS A 366 3.91 -7.20 -21.34
C LYS A 366 4.61 -7.42 -22.68
N VAL A 367 4.62 -6.40 -23.54
CA VAL A 367 5.30 -6.48 -24.83
C VAL A 367 6.82 -6.55 -24.62
N ALA A 368 7.36 -5.76 -23.69
CA ALA A 368 8.76 -5.82 -23.32
C ALA A 368 9.20 -7.22 -22.86
N GLU A 369 8.43 -7.86 -21.97
CA GLU A 369 8.70 -9.22 -21.49
C GLU A 369 8.70 -10.24 -22.65
N SER A 370 7.70 -10.18 -23.53
CA SER A 370 7.58 -11.09 -24.68
C SER A 370 8.77 -10.95 -25.63
N LEU A 371 9.10 -9.71 -26.01
CA LEU A 371 10.21 -9.41 -26.90
C LEU A 371 11.57 -9.78 -26.28
N ALA A 372 11.75 -9.57 -24.97
CA ALA A 372 12.97 -9.97 -24.26
C ALA A 372 13.18 -11.49 -24.26
N LYS A 373 12.10 -12.27 -24.09
CA LYS A 373 12.15 -13.75 -24.21
C LYS A 373 12.50 -14.20 -25.62
N GLU A 374 12.00 -13.51 -26.65
CA GLU A 374 12.39 -13.77 -28.04
C GLU A 374 13.86 -13.40 -28.30
N ALA A 375 14.31 -12.25 -27.81
CA ALA A 375 15.70 -11.81 -27.90
C ALA A 375 16.64 -12.84 -27.26
N LEU A 376 16.29 -13.36 -26.08
CA LEU A 376 17.05 -14.43 -25.41
C LEU A 376 17.22 -15.67 -26.30
N LYS A 377 16.13 -16.15 -26.93
CA LYS A 377 16.21 -17.29 -27.84
C LYS A 377 17.18 -17.02 -29.01
N LYS A 378 17.17 -15.79 -29.55
CA LYS A 378 18.06 -15.40 -30.66
C LYS A 378 19.51 -15.24 -30.20
N ALA A 379 19.77 -14.64 -29.04
CA ALA A 379 21.10 -14.56 -28.46
C ALA A 379 21.72 -15.94 -28.23
N VAL A 380 20.94 -16.88 -27.67
CA VAL A 380 21.37 -18.28 -27.50
C VAL A 380 21.67 -18.93 -28.87
N SER A 381 20.89 -18.64 -29.92
CA SER A 381 21.19 -19.13 -31.28
C SER A 381 22.52 -18.60 -31.81
N VAL A 382 22.81 -17.31 -31.62
CA VAL A 382 24.08 -16.69 -32.05
C VAL A 382 25.26 -17.40 -31.40
N TYR A 383 25.25 -17.54 -30.07
CA TYR A 383 26.33 -18.22 -29.35
C TYR A 383 26.45 -19.71 -29.72
N LYS A 384 25.34 -20.40 -29.98
CA LYS A 384 25.34 -21.80 -30.39
C LYS A 384 26.02 -22.02 -31.74
N HIS A 385 25.80 -21.12 -32.70
CA HIS A 385 26.40 -21.22 -34.03
C HIS A 385 27.85 -20.71 -34.08
N GLY A 386 28.22 -19.83 -33.15
CA GLY A 386 29.58 -19.33 -33.00
C GLY A 386 30.02 -18.41 -34.14
N PHE A 387 31.33 -18.21 -34.24
CA PHE A 387 31.95 -17.38 -35.27
C PHE A 387 32.07 -18.11 -36.61
N LYS A 388 32.13 -17.34 -37.70
CA LYS A 388 32.57 -17.84 -39.01
C LYS A 388 33.93 -18.49 -38.82
N LYS A 389 34.14 -19.68 -39.40
CA LYS A 389 35.47 -20.28 -39.44
C LYS A 389 36.39 -19.30 -40.16
N GLU A 390 37.52 -18.94 -39.56
CA GLU A 390 38.60 -18.35 -40.34
C GLU A 390 38.93 -19.35 -41.44
N GLU A 391 38.74 -18.95 -42.70
CA GLU A 391 39.41 -19.63 -43.80
C GLU A 391 40.89 -19.39 -43.56
N ARG A 392 41.56 -20.35 -42.90
CA ARG A 392 43.00 -20.47 -43.06
C ARG A 392 43.20 -20.68 -44.56
N GLY A 393 43.60 -19.63 -45.27
CA GLY A 393 44.11 -19.76 -46.63
C GLY A 393 45.08 -20.93 -46.63
N PHE A 394 44.83 -21.91 -47.49
CA PHE A 394 45.47 -23.24 -47.45
C PHE A 394 47.00 -23.21 -47.70
N PHE A 395 47.59 -22.03 -47.81
CA PHE A 395 49.03 -21.82 -47.90
C PHE A 395 49.41 -20.59 -47.07
N SER A 396 50.35 -20.73 -46.12
CA SER A 396 51.02 -19.55 -45.58
C SER A 396 51.77 -18.86 -46.72
N VAL A 397 51.85 -17.52 -46.70
CA VAL A 397 52.64 -16.75 -47.67
C VAL A 397 54.08 -17.29 -47.73
N GLU A 398 54.61 -17.76 -46.60
CA GLU A 398 55.92 -18.43 -46.51
C GLU A 398 55.99 -19.72 -47.34
N LEU A 399 54.92 -20.51 -47.42
CA LEU A 399 54.88 -21.74 -48.23
C LEU A 399 54.80 -21.44 -49.73
N ILE A 400 54.10 -20.37 -50.11
CA ILE A 400 54.05 -19.88 -51.50
C ILE A 400 55.42 -19.32 -51.90
N VAL A 401 56.06 -18.54 -51.03
CA VAL A 401 57.41 -18.02 -51.25
C VAL A 401 58.44 -19.16 -51.33
N ALA A 402 58.35 -20.16 -50.45
CA ALA A 402 59.22 -21.34 -50.50
C ALA A 402 59.03 -22.14 -51.81
N LEU A 403 57.79 -22.36 -52.25
CA LEU A 403 57.50 -23.00 -53.53
C LEU A 403 58.01 -22.18 -54.72
N ALA A 404 57.89 -20.86 -54.67
CA ALA A 404 58.42 -19.96 -55.71
C ALA A 404 59.96 -19.97 -55.76
N ILE A 405 60.64 -20.02 -54.60
CA ILE A 405 62.10 -20.16 -54.50
C ILE A 405 62.54 -21.52 -55.05
N ILE A 406 61.84 -22.61 -54.71
CA ILE A 406 62.14 -23.95 -55.25
C ILE A 406 61.96 -23.97 -56.78
N LEU A 407 60.90 -23.35 -57.31
CA LEU A 407 60.67 -23.23 -58.75
C LEU A 407 61.75 -22.39 -59.45
N LEU A 408 62.18 -21.29 -58.83
CA LEU A 408 63.31 -20.47 -59.30
C LEU A 408 64.62 -21.28 -59.29
N LEU A 409 64.91 -22.03 -58.24
CA LEU A 409 66.09 -22.90 -58.16
C LEU A 409 66.08 -24.01 -59.22
N ILE A 410 64.90 -24.57 -59.55
CA ILE A 410 64.76 -25.56 -60.63
C ILE A 410 64.94 -24.92 -62.01
N LEU A 411 64.32 -23.76 -62.27
CA LEU A 411 64.42 -23.05 -63.56
C LEU A 411 65.83 -22.51 -63.81
N PHE A 412 66.51 -22.02 -62.76
CA PHE A 412 67.87 -21.50 -62.83
C PHE A 412 68.95 -22.55 -62.52
N ARG A 413 68.59 -23.83 -62.32
CA ARG A 413 69.54 -24.92 -62.03
C ARG A 413 70.70 -24.95 -63.03
N LYS A 414 70.43 -24.79 -64.32
CA LYS A 414 71.48 -24.77 -65.37
C LYS A 414 72.38 -23.54 -65.31
N LYS A 415 71.88 -22.39 -64.84
CA LYS A 415 72.61 -21.11 -64.75
C LYS A 415 73.43 -21.01 -63.46
N ILE A 416 72.93 -21.57 -62.36
CA ILE A 416 73.65 -21.68 -61.08
C ILE A 416 74.79 -22.70 -61.18
N ILE A 417 74.55 -23.85 -61.82
CA ILE A 417 75.62 -24.84 -62.07
C ILE A 417 76.71 -24.27 -62.99
N SER A 418 76.38 -23.39 -63.94
CA SER A 418 77.40 -22.72 -64.78
C SER A 418 78.17 -21.61 -64.08
N LEU A 419 77.65 -21.06 -62.96
CA LEU A 419 78.38 -20.08 -62.14
C LEU A 419 79.42 -20.78 -61.26
N PHE A 420 79.06 -21.92 -60.64
CA PHE A 420 80.01 -22.72 -59.86
C PHE A 420 81.04 -23.47 -60.70
N LYS A 421 80.75 -23.76 -61.97
CA LYS A 421 81.75 -24.32 -62.90
C LYS A 421 82.76 -23.28 -63.42
N LYS A 422 82.47 -21.99 -63.30
CA LYS A 422 83.37 -20.93 -63.76
C LYS A 422 84.44 -20.56 -62.72
N GLU A 423 84.20 -20.82 -61.44
CA GLU A 423 85.19 -20.58 -60.37
C GLU A 423 86.26 -21.68 -60.28
N GLU A 424 86.02 -22.90 -60.78
CA GLU A 424 87.06 -23.96 -60.83
C GLU A 424 88.05 -23.83 -62.00
N GLU A 425 87.77 -22.98 -63.01
CA GLU A 425 88.66 -22.80 -64.17
C GLU A 425 89.54 -21.52 -64.09
N GLU A 426 89.36 -20.65 -63.10
CA GLU A 426 90.19 -19.42 -62.91
C GLU A 426 91.19 -19.51 -61.73
N GLU A 427 91.37 -20.68 -61.10
CA GLU A 427 92.38 -20.90 -60.03
C GLU A 427 93.62 -21.70 -60.50
N TYR A 428 93.85 -21.80 -61.82
CA TYR A 428 95.11 -22.25 -62.42
C TYR A 428 95.50 -21.38 -63.62
N GLU A 429 96.08 -20.20 -63.35
CA GLU A 429 97.13 -19.59 -64.18
C GLU A 429 98.36 -19.30 -63.32
#